data_AF-A0A7J8C3B8-F1
#
_entry.id   AF-A0A7J8C3B8-F1
#
_cell.length_a   1.000
_cell.length_b   1.000
_cell.length_c   1.000
_cell.angle_alpha   90.00
_cell.angle_beta   90.00
_cell.angle_gamma   90.00
#
_symmetry.space_group_name_H-M   'P 1'
#
loop_
_entity.id
_entity.type
_entity.pdbx_description
1 polymer ?
#
loop_
_entity_poly.entity_id
_entity_poly.type
_entity_poly.pdbx_seq_one_letter_code
_entity_poly.pdbx_strand_id
1 'polypeptide(L)'
;MSKTKKDYQEASNLEQFVTRFLLKETLSQLQSLQNSLECAMETTEEQTRRERRGPSTPEVLSTQRPGRRSGRRVPRLGGFSPGGPWSAASSPGFLEEDSQWATQIDRLQRLIDRLEKKDLKLEPLEEEVIEGNTKSHILLVQRQMAVVEEDARDFQLALKHYADGAAAQSGCLRISIQKLSNESRYMIYEFWENSNLWNSHLQTNYSKTFQRSNVDFLETPELTSTMLVPASWWILNNN
;
A
#
# COMPACT_ATOMS: atom_id res chain seq x y z
N MET A 1 -37.39 12.27 10.31
CA MET A 1 -36.16 11.58 9.87
C MET A 1 -36.34 10.09 9.59
N SER A 2 -37.33 9.41 10.19
CA SER A 2 -37.49 7.95 10.03
C SER A 2 -37.92 7.50 8.63
N LYS A 3 -38.58 8.37 7.85
CA LYS A 3 -39.03 8.05 6.49
C LYS A 3 -37.86 7.82 5.53
N THR A 4 -36.92 8.76 5.43
CA THR A 4 -35.74 8.65 4.57
C THR A 4 -34.84 7.47 4.95
N LYS A 5 -34.75 7.14 6.25
CA LYS A 5 -34.01 5.95 6.71
C LYS A 5 -34.70 4.65 6.25
N LYS A 6 -36.03 4.60 6.32
CA LYS A 6 -36.82 3.44 5.87
C LYS A 6 -36.72 3.26 4.36
N ASP A 7 -36.87 4.35 3.60
CA ASP A 7 -36.74 4.36 2.14
C ASP A 7 -35.33 3.89 1.71
N TYR A 8 -34.28 4.27 2.44
CA TYR A 8 -32.91 3.81 2.20
C TYR A 8 -32.74 2.29 2.48
N GLN A 9 -33.34 1.77 3.55
CA GLN A 9 -33.23 0.36 3.91
C GLN A 9 -34.00 -0.56 2.95
N GLU A 10 -35.08 -0.06 2.36
CA GLU A 10 -35.91 -0.77 1.37
C GLU A 10 -35.37 -0.64 -0.07
N ALA A 11 -34.40 0.25 -0.32
CA ALA A 11 -33.79 0.46 -1.62
C ALA A 11 -32.81 -0.66 -2.03
N SER A 12 -32.55 -0.78 -3.33
CA SER A 12 -31.60 -1.75 -3.86
C SER A 12 -30.16 -1.49 -3.39
N ASN A 13 -29.30 -2.51 -3.43
CA ASN A 13 -27.89 -2.38 -3.02
C ASN A 13 -27.14 -1.27 -3.79
N LEU A 14 -27.48 -1.07 -5.07
CA LEU A 14 -26.88 -0.02 -5.89
C LEU A 14 -27.34 1.38 -5.44
N GLU A 15 -28.64 1.56 -5.20
CA GLU A 15 -29.19 2.84 -4.72
C GLU A 15 -28.68 3.19 -3.33
N GLN A 16 -28.54 2.19 -2.47
CA GLN A 16 -27.90 2.32 -1.16
C GLN A 16 -26.44 2.76 -1.28
N PHE A 17 -25.68 2.15 -2.20
CA PHE A 17 -24.31 2.53 -2.48
C PHE A 17 -24.22 3.98 -3.00
N VAL A 18 -25.03 4.34 -4.00
CA VAL A 18 -25.06 5.69 -4.57
C VAL A 18 -25.40 6.71 -3.50
N THR A 19 -26.39 6.42 -2.64
CA THR A 19 -26.78 7.33 -1.55
C THR A 19 -25.65 7.50 -0.55
N ARG A 20 -24.98 6.42 -0.11
CA ARG A 20 -23.81 6.50 0.79
C ARG A 20 -22.66 7.28 0.16
N PHE A 21 -22.39 7.01 -1.12
CA PHE A 21 -21.33 7.66 -1.86
C PHE A 21 -21.59 9.17 -1.95
N LEU A 22 -22.78 9.58 -2.39
CA LEU A 22 -23.14 11.00 -2.50
C LEU A 22 -23.16 11.72 -1.15
N LEU A 23 -23.66 11.09 -0.08
CA LEU A 23 -23.64 11.67 1.26
C LEU A 23 -22.21 11.85 1.78
N LYS A 24 -21.32 10.88 1.52
CA LYS A 24 -19.92 10.97 1.93
C LYS A 24 -19.16 12.03 1.11
N GLU A 25 -19.42 12.09 -0.20
CA GLU A 25 -18.80 13.04 -1.11
C GLU A 25 -19.24 14.48 -0.78
N THR A 26 -20.53 14.71 -0.57
CA THR A 26 -21.04 16.02 -0.16
C THR A 26 -20.49 16.48 1.20
N LEU A 27 -20.37 15.56 2.17
CA LEU A 27 -19.73 15.87 3.45
C LEU A 27 -18.25 16.22 3.26
N SER A 28 -17.52 15.46 2.43
CA SER A 28 -16.13 15.74 2.10
C SER A 28 -15.95 17.12 1.45
N GLN A 29 -16.81 17.45 0.49
CA GLN A 29 -16.81 18.76 -0.17
C GLN A 29 -17.11 19.90 0.81
N LEU A 30 -18.08 19.73 1.71
CA LEU A 30 -18.38 20.73 2.74
C LEU A 30 -17.22 20.93 3.72
N GLN A 31 -16.55 19.85 4.12
CA GLN A 31 -15.36 19.93 4.99
C GLN A 31 -14.19 20.63 4.31
N SER A 32 -13.96 20.33 3.03
CA SER A 32 -12.93 21.01 2.24
C SER A 32 -13.19 22.52 2.16
N LEU A 33 -14.44 22.91 1.90
CA LEU A 33 -14.84 24.32 1.89
C LEU A 33 -14.71 24.98 3.26
N GLN A 34 -15.09 24.28 4.35
CA GLN A 34 -14.93 24.79 5.71
C GLN A 34 -13.46 25.07 6.02
N ASN A 35 -12.56 24.14 5.71
CA ASN A 35 -11.13 24.32 5.96
C ASN A 35 -10.57 25.51 5.16
N SER A 36 -11.00 25.66 3.90
CA SER A 36 -10.60 26.80 3.07
C SER A 36 -11.09 28.13 3.64
N LEU A 37 -12.34 28.18 4.14
CA LEU A 37 -12.92 29.35 4.78
C LEU A 37 -12.22 29.70 6.10
N GLU A 38 -11.88 28.69 6.92
CA GLU A 38 -11.11 28.89 8.15
C GLU A 38 -9.73 29.50 7.85
N CYS A 39 -9.03 29.01 6.82
CA CYS A 39 -7.76 29.60 6.37
C CYS A 39 -7.93 31.06 5.86
N ALA A 40 -8.99 31.34 5.10
CA ALA A 40 -9.28 32.70 4.63
C ALA A 40 -9.63 33.66 5.79
N MET A 41 -10.34 33.16 6.80
CA MET A 41 -10.67 33.91 8.00
C MET A 41 -9.41 34.23 8.83
N GLU A 42 -8.49 33.27 8.99
CA GLU A 42 -7.23 33.49 9.71
C GLU A 42 -6.33 34.49 8.98
N THR A 43 -6.27 34.45 7.64
CA THR A 43 -5.48 35.42 6.86
C THR A 43 -6.05 36.83 6.96
N THR A 44 -7.38 37.00 6.92
CA THR A 44 -8.02 38.31 7.10
C THR A 44 -7.90 38.83 8.53
N GLU A 45 -7.94 37.95 9.54
CA GLU A 45 -7.66 38.33 10.94
C GLU A 45 -6.19 38.80 11.11
N GLU A 46 -5.23 38.08 10.52
CA GLU A 46 -3.82 38.47 10.59
C GLU A 46 -3.55 39.75 9.80
N GLN A 47 -4.22 39.96 8.65
CA GLN A 47 -4.12 41.19 7.87
C GLN A 47 -4.71 42.40 8.60
N THR A 48 -5.86 42.26 9.26
CA THR A 48 -6.44 43.35 10.08
C THR A 48 -5.61 43.64 11.33
N ARG A 49 -4.97 42.62 11.93
CA ARG A 49 -3.96 42.84 12.99
C ARG A 49 -2.73 43.58 12.48
N ARG A 50 -2.30 43.33 11.23
CA ARG A 50 -1.20 44.05 10.57
C ARG A 50 -1.58 45.47 10.18
N GLU A 51 -2.77 45.72 9.64
CA GLU A 51 -3.21 47.09 9.30
C GLU A 51 -3.36 47.99 10.53
N ARG A 52 -3.76 47.44 11.68
CA ARG A 52 -3.77 48.17 12.96
C ARG A 52 -2.36 48.51 13.47
N ARG A 53 -1.32 47.81 12.99
CA ARG A 53 0.09 48.15 13.18
C ARG A 53 0.61 48.86 11.93
N GLY A 54 0.34 50.17 11.82
CA GLY A 54 0.70 50.99 10.66
C GLY A 54 2.16 50.88 10.20
N PRO A 55 2.49 51.39 8.99
CA PRO A 55 3.72 51.08 8.28
C PRO A 55 4.95 51.66 9.00
N SER A 56 5.82 50.79 9.49
CA SER A 56 7.19 51.13 9.89
C SER A 56 8.19 50.37 9.00
N THR A 57 9.12 51.15 8.46
CA THR A 57 10.28 50.82 7.62
C THR A 57 11.09 49.59 8.07
N PRO A 58 11.86 48.95 7.16
CA PRO A 58 12.56 47.71 7.46
C PRO A 58 13.83 48.03 8.25
N GLU A 59 13.90 47.56 9.49
CA GLU A 59 15.16 47.46 10.20
C GLU A 59 15.35 46.03 10.69
N VAL A 60 16.45 45.47 10.20
CA VAL A 60 17.08 44.23 10.65
C VAL A 60 17.29 44.32 12.17
N LEU A 61 16.89 43.29 12.92
CA LEU A 61 17.78 42.53 13.81
C LEU A 61 17.03 41.42 14.56
N SER A 62 17.74 40.31 14.65
CA SER A 62 17.43 39.04 15.31
C SER A 62 17.07 39.17 16.80
N THR A 63 16.08 38.42 17.29
CA THR A 63 16.24 37.56 18.49
C THR A 63 15.03 36.67 18.83
N GLN A 64 15.34 35.39 19.07
CA GLN A 64 14.76 34.42 20.01
C GLN A 64 13.23 34.17 20.06
N ARG A 65 12.85 32.95 19.64
CA ARG A 65 11.60 32.28 20.03
C ARG A 65 11.86 31.34 21.21
N PRO A 66 11.24 31.52 22.39
CA PRO A 66 11.06 30.44 23.33
C PRO A 66 9.73 29.72 23.04
N GLY A 67 9.80 28.40 23.03
CA GLY A 67 8.68 27.52 22.74
C GLY A 67 7.53 27.62 23.75
N ARG A 68 6.34 27.19 23.30
CA ARG A 68 5.31 26.72 24.22
C ARG A 68 4.41 25.69 23.57
N ARG A 69 4.23 24.63 24.36
CA ARG A 69 3.36 23.46 24.19
C ARG A 69 1.92 23.88 23.83
N SER A 70 1.26 23.12 22.96
CA SER A 70 -0.19 23.09 22.91
C SER A 70 -0.68 21.64 22.91
N GLY A 71 -0.85 21.11 24.11
CA GLY A 71 -1.90 20.13 24.36
C GLY A 71 -3.09 20.91 24.91
N ARG A 72 -4.26 20.79 24.27
CA ARG A 72 -5.52 21.07 24.96
C ARG A 72 -6.66 20.27 24.35
N ARG A 73 -7.10 19.29 25.15
CA ARG A 73 -8.42 18.69 25.11
C ARG A 73 -9.48 19.79 25.17
N VAL A 74 -10.49 19.69 24.33
CA VAL A 74 -11.69 20.53 24.33
C VAL A 74 -12.64 20.05 25.44
N PRO A 75 -13.11 20.92 26.35
CA PRO A 75 -14.22 20.63 27.25
C PRO A 75 -15.55 21.01 26.58
N ARG A 76 -16.59 20.19 26.77
CA ARG A 76 -17.99 20.60 26.55
C ARG A 76 -18.84 20.32 27.79
N LEU A 77 -19.81 21.22 27.96
CA LEU A 77 -20.55 21.61 29.15
C LEU A 77 -21.77 20.74 29.49
N GLY A 78 -22.17 20.83 30.77
CA GLY A 78 -23.53 20.61 31.30
C GLY A 78 -23.66 19.32 32.10
N GLY A 79 -24.15 19.26 33.35
CA GLY A 79 -24.72 20.22 34.28
C GLY A 79 -25.41 19.43 35.41
N PHE A 80 -25.48 20.00 36.61
CA PHE A 80 -26.29 19.62 37.79
C PHE A 80 -25.76 18.53 38.75
N SER A 81 -26.17 18.72 40.01
CA SER A 81 -25.55 18.39 41.31
C SER A 81 -26.03 17.05 41.92
N PRO A 82 -25.53 16.61 43.11
CA PRO A 82 -25.37 15.21 43.48
C PRO A 82 -26.53 14.60 44.28
N GLY A 83 -26.75 13.29 44.13
CA GLY A 83 -27.46 12.50 45.13
C GLY A 83 -27.95 11.13 44.67
N GLY A 84 -27.47 10.06 45.32
CA GLY A 84 -28.24 8.82 45.50
C GLY A 84 -27.97 7.66 44.54
N PRO A 85 -27.46 6.51 45.02
CA PRO A 85 -27.35 5.27 44.26
C PRO A 85 -28.71 4.54 44.24
N TRP A 86 -29.01 3.77 43.17
CA TRP A 86 -29.54 2.39 43.21
C TRP A 86 -30.11 1.91 41.85
N SER A 87 -29.61 0.75 41.44
CA SER A 87 -30.30 -0.38 40.79
C SER A 87 -31.03 -0.12 39.45
N ALA A 88 -30.49 -0.52 38.32
CA ALA A 88 -30.45 -1.90 37.80
C ALA A 88 -31.85 -2.53 37.61
N ALA A 89 -32.33 -2.53 36.37
CA ALA A 89 -33.30 -3.49 35.86
C ALA A 89 -33.07 -3.67 34.35
N SER A 90 -32.05 -4.46 34.00
CA SER A 90 -31.78 -4.90 32.63
C SER A 90 -32.60 -6.16 32.33
N SER A 91 -33.41 -6.14 31.27
CA SER A 91 -34.04 -7.36 30.73
C SER A 91 -33.00 -8.22 29.98
N PRO A 92 -33.00 -9.56 30.11
CA PRO A 92 -31.92 -10.43 29.67
C PRO A 92 -32.19 -11.05 28.30
N GLY A 93 -32.07 -10.27 27.22
CA GLY A 93 -32.25 -10.82 25.87
C GLY A 93 -31.72 -9.98 24.69
N PHE A 94 -31.40 -8.70 24.91
CA PHE A 94 -30.80 -7.84 23.88
C PHE A 94 -29.28 -7.68 24.02
N LEU A 95 -28.74 -8.04 25.19
CA LEU A 95 -27.34 -7.80 25.55
C LEU A 95 -26.35 -8.73 24.84
N GLU A 96 -26.76 -9.88 24.33
CA GLU A 96 -25.83 -10.90 23.84
C GLU A 96 -25.29 -10.57 22.44
N GLU A 97 -26.15 -10.06 21.56
CA GLU A 97 -25.76 -9.62 20.21
C GLU A 97 -24.99 -8.29 20.26
N ASP A 98 -25.42 -7.34 21.11
CA ASP A 98 -24.69 -6.12 21.42
C ASP A 98 -23.32 -6.42 22.03
N SER A 99 -23.21 -7.47 22.86
CA SER A 99 -21.93 -7.91 23.43
C SER A 99 -20.99 -8.46 22.35
N GLN A 100 -21.51 -9.14 21.33
CA GLN A 100 -20.68 -9.64 20.24
C GLN A 100 -20.14 -8.51 19.36
N TRP A 101 -20.96 -7.52 19.02
CA TRP A 101 -20.51 -6.31 18.32
C TRP A 101 -19.54 -5.48 19.17
N ALA A 102 -19.82 -5.32 20.46
CA ALA A 102 -18.92 -4.64 21.40
C ALA A 102 -17.57 -5.35 21.51
N THR A 103 -17.56 -6.69 21.54
CA THR A 103 -16.33 -7.49 21.58
C THR A 103 -15.53 -7.34 20.30
N GLN A 104 -16.19 -7.25 19.14
CA GLN A 104 -15.52 -7.04 17.85
C GLN A 104 -14.97 -5.61 17.72
N ILE A 105 -15.71 -4.61 18.20
CA ILE A 105 -15.25 -3.22 18.26
C ILE A 105 -14.03 -3.11 19.19
N ASP A 106 -14.08 -3.72 20.38
CA ASP A 106 -12.96 -3.75 21.32
C ASP A 106 -11.74 -4.49 20.74
N ARG A 107 -11.97 -5.59 20.02
CA ARG A 107 -10.91 -6.31 19.30
C ARG A 107 -10.25 -5.43 18.22
N LEU A 108 -11.05 -4.72 17.42
CA LEU A 108 -10.54 -3.82 16.39
C LEU A 108 -9.81 -2.62 17.01
N GLN A 109 -10.33 -2.04 18.08
CA GLN A 109 -9.67 -0.98 18.83
C GLN A 109 -8.32 -1.46 19.36
N ARG A 110 -8.24 -2.67 19.92
CA ARG A 110 -6.98 -3.27 20.36
C ARG A 110 -6.00 -3.51 19.20
N LEU A 111 -6.49 -3.83 18.00
CA LEU A 111 -5.63 -3.96 16.81
C LEU A 111 -5.12 -2.61 16.33
N ILE A 112 -5.97 -1.58 16.33
CA ILE A 112 -5.59 -0.21 15.97
C ILE A 112 -4.58 0.33 16.99
N ASP A 113 -4.85 0.23 18.28
CA ASP A 113 -3.92 0.65 19.33
C ASP A 113 -2.57 -0.07 19.22
N ARG A 114 -2.57 -1.35 18.80
CA ARG A 114 -1.34 -2.10 18.54
C ARG A 114 -0.61 -1.64 17.27
N LEU A 115 -1.33 -1.18 16.26
CA LEU A 115 -0.76 -0.66 15.02
C LEU A 115 -0.26 0.78 15.20
N GLU A 116 -0.97 1.61 15.96
CA GLU A 116 -0.57 2.98 16.30
C GLU A 116 0.63 2.99 17.26
N LYS A 117 0.73 2.03 18.18
CA LYS A 117 1.90 1.85 19.07
C LYS A 117 3.07 1.14 18.40
N LYS A 118 2.82 0.43 17.30
CA LYS A 118 3.90 -0.01 16.43
C LYS A 118 4.35 1.23 15.67
N ASP A 119 5.35 1.92 16.23
CA ASP A 119 6.19 2.77 15.39
C ASP A 119 6.68 1.88 14.25
N LEU A 120 6.04 2.01 13.08
CA LEU A 120 6.62 1.57 11.83
C LEU A 120 7.81 2.49 11.62
N LYS A 121 8.91 2.15 12.30
CA LYS A 121 10.22 2.65 11.96
C LYS A 121 10.49 2.09 10.58
N LEU A 122 9.98 2.79 9.57
CA LEU A 122 10.63 2.85 8.29
C LEU A 122 12.00 3.40 8.64
N GLU A 123 12.94 2.48 8.89
CA GLU A 123 14.33 2.87 9.03
C GLU A 123 14.63 3.72 7.79
N PRO A 124 15.15 4.95 7.97
CA PRO A 124 15.62 5.74 6.85
C PRO A 124 16.45 4.82 5.97
N LEU A 125 16.21 4.85 4.66
CA LEU A 125 16.99 4.11 3.67
C LEU A 125 18.47 4.21 4.07
N GLU A 126 19.04 3.12 4.57
CA GLU A 126 20.47 3.04 4.73
C GLU A 126 21.01 3.07 3.29
N GLU A 127 21.37 4.26 2.82
CA GLU A 127 22.25 4.40 1.68
C GLU A 127 23.54 3.68 2.08
N GLU A 128 23.63 2.42 1.69
CA GLU A 128 24.79 1.60 1.96
C GLU A 128 26.01 2.26 1.29
N VAL A 129 26.75 3.06 2.08
CA VAL A 129 28.02 3.64 1.65
C VAL A 129 28.94 2.48 1.29
N ILE A 130 29.28 2.38 0.01
CA ILE A 130 30.02 1.26 -0.57
C ILE A 130 31.49 1.40 -0.19
N GLU A 131 31.85 1.01 1.03
CA GLU A 131 33.24 0.88 1.44
C GLU A 131 33.65 -0.60 1.47
N GLY A 132 34.51 -0.96 0.51
CA GLY A 132 35.39 -2.13 0.63
C GLY A 132 34.81 -3.49 0.22
N ASN A 133 35.16 -3.90 -1.01
CA ASN A 133 35.30 -5.26 -1.55
C ASN A 133 34.26 -6.35 -1.13
N THR A 134 33.49 -6.79 -2.13
CA THR A 134 32.56 -7.94 -2.16
C THR A 134 31.20 -7.79 -1.48
N LYS A 135 30.38 -6.82 -1.93
CA LYS A 135 28.92 -7.02 -1.86
C LYS A 135 28.52 -7.90 -3.04
N SER A 136 28.26 -9.18 -2.74
CA SER A 136 27.71 -10.11 -3.73
C SER A 136 26.34 -9.60 -4.15
N HIS A 137 26.12 -9.49 -5.45
CA HIS A 137 24.82 -9.18 -6.03
C HIS A 137 24.34 -10.43 -6.75
N ILE A 138 23.03 -10.64 -6.78
CA ILE A 138 22.41 -11.63 -7.64
C ILE A 138 21.71 -10.91 -8.79
N LEU A 139 21.59 -11.57 -9.93
CA LEU A 139 20.91 -11.07 -11.10
C LEU A 139 19.47 -11.59 -11.10
N LEU A 140 18.51 -10.68 -11.09
CA LEU A 140 17.12 -10.96 -11.41
C LEU A 140 16.89 -10.68 -12.90
N VAL A 141 16.36 -11.67 -13.60
CA VAL A 141 15.94 -11.59 -14.99
C VAL A 141 14.44 -11.78 -15.04
N GLN A 142 13.74 -10.80 -15.61
CA GLN A 142 12.31 -10.85 -15.86
C GLN A 142 12.09 -10.94 -17.37
N ARG A 143 11.41 -11.99 -17.81
CA ARG A 143 11.07 -12.21 -19.22
C ARG A 143 9.56 -12.18 -19.37
N GLN A 144 9.06 -11.36 -20.28
CA GLN A 144 7.65 -11.21 -20.60
C GLN A 144 7.40 -11.72 -22.01
N MET A 145 6.41 -12.61 -22.12
CA MET A 145 6.08 -13.32 -23.35
C MET A 145 4.57 -13.28 -23.58
N ALA A 146 4.13 -12.65 -24.67
CA ALA A 146 2.75 -12.70 -25.14
C ALA A 146 2.63 -13.83 -26.18
N VAL A 147 1.91 -14.88 -25.83
CA VAL A 147 1.85 -16.15 -26.57
C VAL A 147 0.55 -16.23 -27.35
N VAL A 148 0.62 -16.73 -28.59
CA VAL A 148 -0.54 -17.01 -29.42
C VAL A 148 -1.42 -18.04 -28.71
N GLU A 149 -2.71 -17.75 -28.56
CA GLU A 149 -3.61 -18.60 -27.76
C GLU A 149 -3.72 -20.04 -28.29
N GLU A 150 -3.63 -20.23 -29.61
CA GLU A 150 -3.68 -21.53 -30.28
C GLU A 150 -2.50 -22.43 -29.88
N ASP A 151 -1.31 -21.86 -29.75
CA ASP A 151 -0.06 -22.57 -29.46
C ASP A 151 0.29 -22.59 -27.96
N ALA A 152 -0.59 -22.06 -27.10
CA ALA A 152 -0.31 -21.90 -25.67
C ALA A 152 0.05 -23.20 -24.95
N ARG A 153 -0.48 -24.35 -25.41
CA ARG A 153 -0.17 -25.67 -24.82
C ARG A 153 1.25 -26.12 -25.15
N ASP A 154 1.65 -25.96 -26.41
CA ASP A 154 2.97 -26.37 -26.88
C ASP A 154 4.05 -25.44 -26.33
N PHE A 155 3.75 -24.14 -26.25
CA PHE A 155 4.59 -23.18 -25.55
C PHE A 155 4.79 -23.56 -24.06
N GLN A 156 3.73 -23.96 -23.34
CA GLN A 156 3.87 -24.39 -21.94
C GLN A 156 4.80 -25.60 -21.78
N LEU A 157 4.76 -26.55 -22.71
CA LEU A 157 5.67 -27.70 -22.72
C LEU A 157 7.11 -27.26 -22.98
N ALA A 158 7.34 -26.41 -23.97
CA ALA A 158 8.65 -25.85 -24.28
C ALA A 158 9.21 -25.03 -23.10
N LEU A 159 8.38 -24.20 -22.48
CA LEU A 159 8.72 -23.40 -21.31
C LEU A 159 9.08 -24.28 -20.11
N LYS A 160 8.33 -25.35 -19.87
CA LYS A 160 8.63 -26.31 -18.80
C LYS A 160 10.00 -26.96 -19.02
N HIS A 161 10.27 -27.45 -20.24
CA HIS A 161 11.56 -28.03 -20.57
C HIS A 161 12.71 -27.04 -20.41
N TYR A 162 12.51 -25.78 -20.82
CA TYR A 162 13.47 -24.71 -20.59
C TYR A 162 13.72 -24.48 -19.10
N ALA A 163 12.66 -24.36 -18.30
CA ALA A 163 12.75 -24.10 -16.86
C ALA A 163 13.42 -25.24 -16.10
N ASP A 164 13.12 -26.49 -16.45
CA ASP A 164 13.76 -27.68 -15.86
C ASP A 164 15.27 -27.70 -16.20
N GLY A 165 15.63 -27.37 -17.44
CA GLY A 165 17.03 -27.27 -17.86
C GLY A 165 17.79 -26.14 -17.16
N ALA A 166 17.15 -24.98 -17.03
CA ALA A 166 17.71 -23.81 -16.36
C ALA A 166 17.87 -24.05 -14.85
N ALA A 167 16.88 -24.64 -14.19
CA ALA A 167 16.93 -24.98 -12.76
C ALA A 167 17.99 -26.03 -12.42
N ALA A 168 18.34 -26.92 -13.37
CA ALA A 168 19.42 -27.89 -13.20
C ALA A 168 20.83 -27.27 -13.35
N GLN A 169 20.94 -26.03 -13.83
CA GLN A 169 22.22 -25.38 -14.07
C GLN A 169 22.82 -24.81 -12.78
N SER A 170 24.12 -25.01 -12.58
CA SER A 170 24.86 -24.38 -11.50
C SER A 170 24.79 -22.85 -11.61
N GLY A 171 24.34 -22.19 -10.54
CA GLY A 171 24.17 -20.74 -10.47
C GLY A 171 22.75 -20.23 -10.70
N CYS A 172 21.81 -21.09 -11.10
CA CYS A 172 20.39 -20.75 -11.09
C CYS A 172 19.85 -20.95 -9.66
N LEU A 173 19.43 -19.86 -9.02
CA LEU A 173 18.93 -19.85 -7.65
C LEU A 173 17.45 -20.22 -7.57
N ARG A 174 16.65 -19.68 -8.51
CA ARG A 174 15.21 -19.94 -8.57
C ARG A 174 14.64 -19.52 -9.91
N ILE A 175 13.62 -20.24 -10.35
CA ILE A 175 12.77 -19.85 -11.46
C ILE A 175 11.33 -19.81 -10.98
N SER A 176 10.62 -18.75 -11.31
CA SER A 176 9.19 -18.62 -11.05
C SER A 176 8.49 -18.22 -12.34
N ILE A 177 7.43 -18.94 -12.68
CA ILE A 177 6.63 -18.70 -13.87
C ILE A 177 5.24 -18.31 -13.42
N GLN A 178 4.75 -17.19 -13.93
CA GLN A 178 3.42 -16.68 -13.69
C GLN A 178 2.69 -16.52 -15.02
N LYS A 179 1.55 -17.20 -15.16
CA LYS A 179 0.61 -16.98 -16.26
C LYS A 179 -0.43 -15.96 -15.83
N LEU A 180 -0.64 -14.90 -16.59
CA LEU A 180 -1.78 -14.01 -16.41
C LEU A 180 -3.04 -14.70 -16.95
N SER A 181 -4.14 -14.69 -16.21
CA SER A 181 -5.36 -15.42 -16.59
C SER A 181 -6.22 -14.67 -17.62
N ASN A 182 -6.04 -13.36 -17.71
CA ASN A 182 -6.80 -12.45 -18.57
C ASN A 182 -6.17 -12.22 -19.95
N GLU A 183 -4.89 -12.56 -20.10
CA GLU A 183 -4.10 -12.38 -21.32
C GLU A 183 -3.26 -13.64 -21.49
N SER A 184 -3.01 -14.14 -22.72
CA SER A 184 -2.09 -15.27 -22.97
C SER A 184 -0.63 -14.88 -22.74
N ARG A 185 -0.34 -14.26 -21.60
CA ARG A 185 0.92 -13.65 -21.24
C ARG A 185 1.57 -14.37 -20.07
N TYR A 186 2.85 -14.65 -20.23
CA TYR A 186 3.69 -15.31 -19.24
C TYR A 186 4.77 -14.36 -18.77
N MET A 187 4.97 -14.33 -17.46
CA MET A 187 6.08 -13.65 -16.79
C MET A 187 6.97 -14.71 -16.17
N ILE A 188 8.24 -14.71 -16.56
CA ILE A 188 9.26 -15.62 -16.05
C ILE A 188 10.23 -14.78 -15.23
N TYR A 189 10.46 -15.18 -13.99
CA TYR A 189 11.45 -14.59 -13.11
C TYR A 189 12.55 -15.62 -12.86
N GLU A 190 13.77 -15.29 -13.26
CA GLU A 190 14.95 -16.13 -13.07
C GLU A 190 15.95 -15.39 -12.18
N PHE A 191 16.38 -16.06 -11.12
CA PHE A 191 17.39 -15.55 -10.20
C PHE A 191 18.70 -16.29 -10.45
N TRP A 192 19.75 -15.54 -10.75
CA TRP A 192 21.07 -16.05 -11.08
C TRP A 192 22.12 -15.48 -10.12
N GLU A 193 23.09 -16.29 -9.70
CA GLU A 193 24.15 -15.83 -8.79
C GLU A 193 24.99 -14.68 -9.37
N ASN A 194 25.18 -14.66 -10.70
CA ASN A 194 25.91 -13.59 -11.38
C ASN A 194 25.53 -13.52 -12.87
N SER A 195 25.86 -12.39 -13.50
CA SER A 195 25.59 -12.18 -14.93
C SER A 195 26.35 -13.14 -15.85
N ASN A 196 27.50 -13.66 -15.45
CA ASN A 196 28.30 -14.55 -16.29
C ASN A 196 27.65 -15.93 -16.43
N LEU A 197 27.06 -16.45 -15.35
CA LEU A 197 26.35 -17.71 -15.35
C LEU A 197 25.06 -17.63 -16.17
N TRP A 198 24.33 -16.50 -16.09
CA TRP A 198 23.20 -16.24 -16.98
C TRP A 198 23.63 -16.12 -18.45
N ASN A 199 24.70 -15.39 -18.76
CA ASN A 199 25.20 -15.30 -20.13
C ASN A 199 25.62 -16.68 -20.67
N SER A 200 26.28 -17.51 -19.85
CA SER A 200 26.64 -18.88 -20.19
C SER A 200 25.39 -19.75 -20.41
N HIS A 201 24.37 -19.60 -19.55
CA HIS A 201 23.07 -20.25 -19.69
C HIS A 201 22.43 -19.96 -21.05
N LEU A 202 22.41 -18.69 -21.48
CA LEU A 202 21.87 -18.30 -22.78
C LEU A 202 22.60 -18.95 -23.96
N GLN A 203 23.85 -19.38 -23.78
CA GLN A 203 24.62 -20.07 -24.81
C GLN A 203 24.33 -21.57 -24.92
N THR A 204 23.64 -22.16 -23.94
CA THR A 204 23.30 -23.58 -23.94
C THR A 204 22.35 -23.94 -25.08
N ASN A 205 22.42 -25.19 -25.54
CA ASN A 205 21.60 -25.66 -26.65
C ASN A 205 20.10 -25.57 -26.35
N TYR A 206 19.67 -25.96 -25.15
CA TYR A 206 18.25 -25.94 -24.80
C TYR A 206 17.72 -24.51 -24.66
N SER A 207 18.51 -23.56 -24.11
CA SER A 207 18.14 -22.14 -24.07
C SER A 207 17.99 -21.57 -25.47
N LYS A 208 18.95 -21.83 -26.37
CA LYS A 208 18.88 -21.39 -27.76
C LYS A 208 17.70 -22.01 -28.51
N THR A 209 17.41 -23.28 -28.29
CA THR A 209 16.23 -23.95 -28.86
C THR A 209 14.95 -23.27 -28.40
N PHE A 210 14.83 -22.96 -27.09
CA PHE A 210 13.68 -22.24 -26.56
C PHE A 210 13.54 -20.82 -27.14
N GLN A 211 14.64 -20.07 -27.22
CA GLN A 211 14.65 -18.74 -27.85
C GLN A 211 14.23 -18.77 -29.33
N ARG A 212 14.60 -19.83 -30.07
CA ARG A 212 14.16 -20.00 -31.46
C ARG A 212 12.68 -20.34 -31.54
N SER A 213 12.18 -21.24 -30.68
CA SER A 213 10.76 -21.58 -30.65
C SER A 213 9.86 -20.40 -30.26
N ASN A 214 10.39 -19.39 -29.54
CA ASN A 214 9.65 -18.17 -29.26
C ASN A 214 9.22 -17.41 -30.52
N VAL A 215 9.90 -17.58 -31.66
CA VAL A 215 9.48 -16.98 -32.94
C VAL A 215 8.14 -17.55 -33.40
N ASP A 216 7.91 -18.84 -33.15
CA ASP A 216 6.69 -19.52 -33.58
C ASP A 216 5.54 -19.28 -32.60
N PHE A 217 5.85 -19.11 -31.31
CA PHE A 217 4.84 -19.05 -30.25
C PHE A 217 4.38 -17.64 -29.84
N LEU A 218 5.16 -16.60 -30.10
CA LEU A 218 4.88 -15.26 -29.55
C LEU A 218 4.17 -14.34 -30.55
N GLU A 219 3.13 -13.65 -30.08
CA GLU A 219 2.43 -12.60 -30.85
C GLU A 219 3.30 -11.34 -31.03
N THR A 220 4.10 -11.03 -30.01
CA THR A 220 5.03 -9.91 -29.99
C THR A 220 6.40 -10.39 -29.52
N PRO A 221 7.49 -9.73 -29.94
CA PRO A 221 8.83 -10.06 -29.45
C PRO A 221 8.89 -10.10 -27.92
N GLU A 222 9.69 -11.03 -27.40
CA GLU A 222 9.96 -11.15 -25.98
C GLU A 222 10.55 -9.85 -25.41
N LEU A 223 10.09 -9.45 -24.22
CA LEU A 223 10.66 -8.34 -23.47
C LEU A 223 11.45 -8.87 -22.28
N THR A 224 12.72 -8.49 -22.18
CA THR A 224 13.62 -8.92 -21.11
C THR A 224 14.13 -7.73 -20.33
N SER A 225 13.90 -7.75 -19.02
CA SER A 225 14.40 -6.76 -18.06
C SER A 225 15.34 -7.45 -17.09
N THR A 226 16.45 -6.80 -16.75
CA THR A 226 17.42 -7.32 -15.79
C THR A 226 17.68 -6.31 -14.69
N MET A 227 17.90 -6.81 -13.47
CA MET A 227 18.18 -6.00 -12.31
C MET A 227 19.18 -6.72 -11.41
N LEU A 228 20.21 -6.00 -10.97
CA LEU A 228 21.09 -6.48 -9.90
C LEU A 228 20.44 -6.17 -8.57
N VAL A 229 20.29 -7.19 -7.73
CA VAL A 229 19.78 -7.02 -6.37
C VAL A 229 20.85 -7.47 -5.36
N PRO A 230 20.97 -6.80 -4.21
CA PRO A 230 21.89 -7.23 -3.17
C PRO A 230 21.63 -8.68 -2.78
N ALA A 231 22.68 -9.50 -2.69
CA ALA A 231 22.52 -10.90 -2.28
C ALA A 231 21.95 -11.03 -0.85
N SER A 232 22.10 -9.99 -0.02
CA SER A 232 21.49 -9.91 1.31
C SER A 232 19.95 -9.94 1.28
N TRP A 233 19.32 -9.55 0.16
CA TRP A 233 17.86 -9.62 -0.01
C TRP A 233 17.39 -11.05 -0.33
N TRP A 234 18.31 -11.93 -0.73
CA TRP A 234 18.03 -13.33 -1.02
C TRP A 234 17.99 -14.16 0.27
N ILE A 235 16.93 -13.97 1.06
CA ILE A 235 16.73 -14.71 2.30
C ILE A 235 15.89 -15.95 1.99
N LEU A 236 16.54 -17.12 1.94
CA LEU A 236 15.83 -18.40 1.92
C LEU A 236 15.28 -18.65 3.33
N ASN A 237 13.98 -18.42 3.53
CA ASN A 237 13.30 -19.04 4.68
C ASN A 237 13.30 -20.55 4.43
N ASN A 238 14.30 -21.24 4.99
CA ASN A 238 14.25 -22.68 5.16
C ASN A 238 13.14 -23.00 6.16
N ASN A 239 11.92 -23.20 5.65
CA ASN A 239 10.84 -23.85 6.38
C ASN A 239 10.98 -25.36 6.25
#